data_AF-A0A950IKU9-F1
#
_entry.id   AF-A0A950IKU9-F1
#
_cell.length_a   1.000
_cell.length_b   1.000
_cell.length_c   1.000
_cell.angle_alpha   90.00
_cell.angle_beta   90.00
_cell.angle_gamma   90.00
#
_symmetry.space_group_name_H-M   'P 1'
#
loop_
_entity.id
_entity.type
_entity.pdbx_description
1 polymer ?
#
loop_
_entity_poly.entity_id
_entity_poly.type
_entity_poly.pdbx_seq_one_letter_code
_entity_poly.pdbx_strand_id
1 'polypeptide(L)'
;MRNAGLVILSFVVLAACAPRHAPPNAPMRSTGMGIDPYGHTRLSEMRDTVPPDEMAHTQRLLAMLRKELVRYADPAAAERDGYAREGEDVPVGALKHFFNYANYVKNFDHLDPEAPPAILYRRTKTGFELAGVMFTAPITSS
;
A
#
# COMPACT_ATOMS: atom_id res chain seq x y z
N MET A 1 -2.85 -19.90 74.33
CA MET A 1 -4.08 -20.39 73.66
C MET A 1 -4.76 -19.20 72.99
N ARG A 2 -4.94 -19.27 71.66
CA ARG A 2 -5.89 -18.53 70.78
C ARG A 2 -6.29 -17.09 71.15
N ASN A 3 -5.92 -16.12 70.30
CA ASN A 3 -6.87 -15.54 69.34
C ASN A 3 -6.20 -14.57 68.38
N ALA A 4 -6.37 -14.85 67.09
CA ALA A 4 -5.98 -14.04 65.95
C ALA A 4 -7.04 -12.96 65.70
N GLY A 5 -6.60 -11.70 65.59
CA GLY A 5 -7.40 -10.59 65.08
C GLY A 5 -6.88 -10.20 63.70
N LEU A 6 -7.60 -10.65 62.66
CA LEU A 6 -7.35 -10.35 61.26
C LEU A 6 -7.88 -8.94 60.95
N VAL A 7 -7.01 -7.99 60.65
CA VAL A 7 -7.39 -6.68 60.10
C VAL A 7 -7.21 -6.74 58.59
N ILE A 8 -8.33 -6.80 57.86
CA ILE A 8 -8.36 -6.76 56.40
C ILE A 8 -8.24 -5.29 55.98
N LEU A 9 -7.08 -4.91 55.47
CA LEU A 9 -6.85 -3.61 54.84
C LEU A 9 -7.22 -3.72 53.36
N SER A 10 -8.45 -3.36 53.00
CA SER A 10 -8.90 -3.28 51.62
C SER A 10 -8.19 -2.13 50.89
N PHE A 11 -7.22 -2.46 50.03
CA PHE A 11 -6.71 -1.54 49.02
C PHE A 11 -7.60 -1.63 47.78
N VAL A 12 -8.43 -0.61 47.56
CA VAL A 12 -9.07 -0.37 46.27
C VAL A 12 -8.02 0.24 45.35
N VAL A 13 -7.47 -0.57 44.44
CA VAL A 13 -6.66 -0.05 43.33
C VAL A 13 -7.63 0.42 42.26
N LEU A 14 -7.84 1.74 42.16
CA LEU A 14 -8.39 2.35 40.96
C LEU A 14 -7.35 2.18 39.84
N ALA A 15 -7.55 1.19 38.99
CA ALA A 15 -6.86 1.09 37.72
C ALA A 15 -7.34 2.23 36.82
N ALA A 16 -6.63 3.36 36.85
CA ALA A 16 -6.74 4.39 35.84
C ALA A 16 -6.36 3.75 34.49
N CYS A 17 -7.35 3.62 33.61
CA CYS A 17 -7.17 3.15 32.26
C CYS A 17 -6.39 4.23 31.48
N ALA A 18 -5.06 4.16 31.49
CA ALA A 18 -4.23 4.97 30.61
C ALA A 18 -4.47 4.54 29.16
N PRO A 19 -4.58 5.48 28.19
CA PRO A 19 -4.74 5.11 26.80
C PRO A 19 -3.50 4.36 26.34
N ARG A 20 -3.72 3.15 25.80
CA ARG A 20 -2.66 2.29 25.29
C ARG A 20 -1.98 3.02 24.13
N HIS A 21 -0.70 3.35 24.29
CA HIS A 21 0.17 3.70 23.16
C HIS A 21 0.13 2.52 22.16
N ALA A 22 -0.37 2.76 20.96
CA ALA A 22 -0.33 1.76 19.89
C ALA A 22 1.14 1.48 19.50
N PRO A 23 1.53 0.22 19.26
CA PRO A 23 2.89 -0.09 18.84
C PRO A 23 3.17 0.54 17.45
N PRO A 24 4.41 0.98 17.18
CA PRO A 24 4.79 1.70 15.96
C PRO A 24 4.60 0.91 14.66
N ASN A 25 4.22 -0.37 14.75
CA ASN A 25 4.11 -1.31 13.62
C ASN A 25 2.72 -1.98 13.56
N ALA A 26 1.72 -1.50 14.30
CA ALA A 26 0.35 -1.94 14.03
C ALA A 26 0.01 -1.52 12.59
N PRO A 27 -0.56 -2.40 11.74
CA PRO A 27 -1.03 -1.97 10.43
C PRO A 27 -2.09 -0.91 10.71
N MET A 28 -1.76 0.35 10.46
CA MET A 28 -2.72 1.43 10.50
C MET A 28 -3.76 1.05 9.46
N ARG A 29 -4.93 0.58 9.92
CA ARG A 29 -6.09 0.40 9.05
C ARG A 29 -6.38 1.80 8.52
N SER A 30 -5.95 2.08 7.31
CA SER A 30 -6.37 3.26 6.57
C SER A 30 -7.89 3.17 6.51
N THR A 31 -8.57 4.02 7.27
CA THR A 31 -10.02 4.21 7.15
C THR A 31 -10.24 4.58 5.68
N GLY A 32 -10.96 3.73 4.95
CA GLY A 32 -10.95 3.62 3.48
C GLY A 32 -11.44 4.83 2.67
N MET A 33 -11.29 6.03 3.17
CA MET A 33 -11.61 7.24 2.45
C MET A 33 -10.45 8.22 2.70
N GLY A 34 -9.40 8.07 1.89
CA GLY A 34 -8.21 8.88 1.98
C GLY A 34 -7.83 9.37 0.59
N ILE A 35 -7.57 10.67 0.47
CA ILE A 35 -6.66 11.11 -0.57
C ILE A 35 -5.28 10.58 -0.17
N ASP A 36 -4.49 10.08 -1.12
CA ASP A 36 -3.12 9.68 -0.81
C ASP A 36 -2.37 10.84 -0.11
N PRO A 37 -1.32 10.58 0.68
CA PRO A 37 -0.65 11.60 1.48
C PRO A 37 -0.16 12.83 0.69
N TYR A 38 -0.12 12.75 -0.64
CA TYR A 38 0.33 13.77 -1.56
C TYR A 38 -0.80 14.43 -2.36
N GLY A 39 -2.06 14.07 -2.15
CA GLY A 39 -3.18 14.81 -2.71
C GLY A 39 -3.69 14.32 -4.09
N HIS A 40 -3.08 13.30 -4.69
CA HIS A 40 -3.24 13.02 -6.12
C HIS A 40 -4.28 11.95 -6.47
N THR A 41 -4.59 11.07 -5.52
CA THR A 41 -5.38 9.86 -5.74
C THR A 41 -6.40 9.72 -4.64
N ARG A 42 -7.66 9.47 -4.99
CA ARG A 42 -8.67 9.02 -4.03
C ARG A 42 -8.63 7.50 -3.94
N LEU A 43 -8.36 6.98 -2.75
CA LEU A 43 -8.44 5.55 -2.50
C LEU A 43 -9.90 5.13 -2.28
N SER A 44 -10.24 3.94 -2.78
CA SER A 44 -11.54 3.32 -2.51
C SER A 44 -11.66 2.88 -1.05
N GLU A 45 -12.90 2.64 -0.61
CA GLU A 45 -13.15 1.99 0.66
C GLU A 45 -12.54 0.59 0.68
N MET A 46 -12.01 0.22 1.85
CA MET A 46 -11.49 -1.12 2.06
C MET A 46 -12.70 -2.06 2.21
N ARG A 47 -12.78 -3.09 1.37
CA ARG A 47 -13.85 -4.09 1.45
C ARG A 47 -13.62 -5.00 2.65
N ASP A 48 -14.65 -5.21 3.47
CA ASP A 48 -14.58 -6.12 4.63
C ASP A 48 -14.43 -7.59 4.21
N THR A 49 -14.98 -7.95 3.04
CA THR A 49 -14.90 -9.31 2.47
C THR A 49 -14.67 -9.24 0.97
N VAL A 50 -13.82 -10.14 0.46
CA VAL A 50 -13.57 -10.34 -0.98
C VAL A 50 -14.00 -11.78 -1.33
N PRO A 51 -14.82 -11.99 -2.38
CA PRO A 51 -15.20 -13.33 -2.83
C PRO A 51 -13.98 -14.24 -3.08
N PRO A 52 -14.05 -15.55 -2.76
CA PRO A 52 -12.89 -16.45 -2.88
C PRO A 52 -12.33 -16.56 -4.30
N ASP A 53 -13.17 -16.47 -5.32
CA ASP A 53 -12.82 -16.49 -6.73
C ASP A 53 -12.09 -15.20 -7.17
N GLU A 54 -12.57 -14.03 -6.74
CA GLU A 54 -11.88 -12.75 -6.91
C GLU A 54 -10.50 -12.81 -6.25
N MET A 55 -10.43 -13.30 -5.01
CA MET A 55 -9.17 -13.45 -4.27
C MET A 55 -8.18 -14.37 -5.00
N ALA A 56 -8.65 -15.52 -5.49
CA ALA A 56 -7.82 -16.45 -6.26
C ALA A 56 -7.34 -15.83 -7.58
N HIS A 57 -8.17 -15.03 -8.25
CA HIS A 57 -7.78 -14.28 -9.44
C HIS A 57 -6.70 -13.24 -9.12
N THR A 58 -6.87 -12.43 -8.07
CA THR A 58 -5.87 -11.45 -7.63
C THR A 58 -4.54 -12.10 -7.27
N GLN A 59 -4.56 -13.25 -6.58
CA GLN A 59 -3.32 -13.96 -6.24
C GLN A 59 -2.55 -14.43 -7.47
N ARG A 60 -3.24 -14.93 -8.51
CA ARG A 60 -2.62 -15.30 -9.79
C ARG A 60 -1.99 -14.09 -10.47
N LEU A 61 -2.72 -12.97 -10.52
CA LEU A 61 -2.22 -11.73 -11.08
C LEU A 61 -0.97 -11.24 -10.35
N LEU A 62 -0.99 -11.24 -9.01
CA LEU A 62 0.18 -10.84 -8.19
C LEU A 62 1.40 -11.74 -8.42
N ALA A 63 1.20 -13.05 -8.60
CA ALA A 63 2.29 -13.97 -8.89
C ALA A 63 2.95 -13.67 -10.25
N MET A 64 2.15 -13.39 -11.28
CA MET A 64 2.64 -12.97 -12.60
C MET A 64 3.41 -11.65 -12.50
N LEU A 65 2.81 -10.63 -11.87
CA LEU A 65 3.41 -9.31 -11.72
C LEU A 65 4.77 -9.38 -11.00
N ARG A 66 4.87 -10.15 -9.91
CA ARG A 66 6.15 -10.30 -9.19
C ARG A 66 7.25 -10.91 -10.05
N LYS A 67 6.91 -11.88 -10.90
CA LYS A 67 7.86 -12.53 -11.79
C LYS A 67 8.32 -11.59 -12.89
N GLU A 68 7.39 -10.91 -13.55
CA GLU A 68 7.70 -10.10 -14.72
C GLU A 68 8.37 -8.77 -14.35
N LEU A 69 7.96 -8.16 -13.24
CA LEU A 69 8.38 -6.80 -12.89
C LEU A 69 9.67 -6.76 -12.06
N VAL A 70 10.25 -7.90 -11.68
CA VAL A 70 11.52 -7.94 -10.93
C VAL A 70 12.65 -7.22 -11.69
N ARG A 71 12.59 -7.21 -13.03
CA ARG A 71 13.54 -6.47 -13.88
C ARG A 71 13.54 -4.96 -13.62
N TYR A 72 12.40 -4.42 -13.18
CA TYR A 72 12.23 -3.02 -12.82
C TYR A 72 12.62 -2.72 -11.37
N ALA A 73 13.28 -3.64 -10.68
CA ALA A 73 14.02 -3.28 -9.47
C ALA A 73 15.15 -2.27 -9.77
N ASP A 74 15.70 -2.31 -11.00
CA ASP A 74 16.58 -1.27 -11.56
C ASP A 74 15.73 -0.23 -12.32
N PRO A 75 15.65 1.03 -11.83
CA PRO A 75 14.92 2.09 -12.52
C PRO A 75 15.43 2.35 -13.95
N ALA A 76 16.71 2.12 -14.22
CA ALA A 76 17.27 2.30 -15.56
C ALA A 76 16.72 1.27 -16.55
N ALA A 77 16.27 0.09 -16.10
CA ALA A 77 15.57 -0.86 -16.94
C ALA A 77 14.20 -0.32 -17.39
N ALA A 78 13.47 0.33 -16.49
CA ALA A 78 12.21 0.98 -16.86
C ALA A 78 12.44 2.12 -17.86
N GLU A 79 13.47 2.93 -17.67
CA GLU A 79 13.79 4.00 -18.63
C GLU A 79 14.16 3.47 -20.02
N ARG A 80 14.97 2.39 -20.08
CA ARG A 80 15.29 1.71 -21.35
C ARG A 80 14.05 1.18 -22.06
N ASP A 81 13.05 0.74 -21.31
CA ASP A 81 11.76 0.25 -21.81
C ASP A 81 10.77 1.40 -22.12
N GLY A 82 11.20 2.66 -22.07
CA GLY A 82 10.43 3.82 -22.48
C GLY A 82 9.52 4.42 -21.40
N TYR A 83 9.72 4.06 -20.12
CA TYR A 83 9.04 4.75 -19.02
C TYR A 83 9.74 6.07 -18.70
N ALA A 84 8.97 7.15 -18.65
CA ALA A 84 9.46 8.50 -18.39
C ALA A 84 9.15 8.96 -16.95
N ARG A 85 10.08 9.72 -16.37
CA ARG A 85 9.89 10.45 -15.11
C ARG A 85 9.26 11.80 -15.39
N GLU A 86 7.93 11.85 -15.49
CA GLU A 86 7.23 13.11 -15.71
C GLU A 86 7.12 13.94 -14.42
N GLY A 87 7.22 15.27 -14.55
CA GLY A 87 7.07 16.24 -13.45
C GLY A 87 8.24 16.30 -12.46
N GLU A 88 8.11 17.19 -11.48
CA GLU A 88 9.13 17.44 -10.44
C GLU A 88 9.45 16.20 -9.60
N ASP A 89 10.65 16.17 -9.02
CA ASP A 89 11.06 15.09 -8.13
C ASP A 89 10.25 15.08 -6.83
N VAL A 90 10.15 13.91 -6.19
CA VAL A 90 9.35 13.73 -4.97
C VAL A 90 10.26 13.64 -3.73
N PRO A 91 9.79 14.02 -2.54
CA PRO A 91 10.60 13.92 -1.32
C PRO A 91 10.93 12.46 -0.99
N VAL A 92 12.01 12.25 -0.23
CA VAL A 92 12.38 10.92 0.27
C VAL A 92 11.22 10.30 1.05
N GLY A 93 10.91 9.04 0.74
CA GLY A 93 9.78 8.28 1.29
C GLY A 93 8.52 8.31 0.43
N ALA A 94 8.39 9.27 -0.48
CA ALA A 94 7.23 9.41 -1.38
C ALA A 94 7.31 8.47 -2.59
N LEU A 95 6.15 8.25 -3.23
CA LEU A 95 6.06 7.47 -4.47
C LEU A 95 6.21 8.38 -5.69
N LYS A 96 7.06 7.97 -6.63
CA LYS A 96 7.22 8.56 -7.97
C LYS A 96 6.65 7.60 -9.00
N HIS A 97 5.87 8.14 -9.93
CA HIS A 97 5.36 7.41 -11.08
C HIS A 97 6.36 7.53 -12.23
N PHE A 98 6.74 6.39 -12.78
CA PHE A 98 7.42 6.31 -14.07
C PHE A 98 6.36 5.84 -15.06
N PHE A 99 6.05 6.66 -16.06
CA PHE A 99 4.88 6.48 -16.91
C PHE A 99 5.28 6.14 -18.35
N ASN A 100 4.59 5.18 -18.96
CA ASN A 100 4.76 4.83 -20.36
C ASN A 100 3.44 5.05 -21.10
N TYR A 101 3.41 6.07 -21.96
CA TYR A 101 2.22 6.45 -22.71
C TYR A 101 1.76 5.37 -23.70
N ALA A 102 2.69 4.65 -24.34
CA ALA A 102 2.34 3.57 -25.26
C ALA A 102 1.65 2.42 -24.52
N ASN A 103 2.16 2.05 -23.35
CA ASN A 103 1.51 1.05 -22.49
C ASN A 103 0.16 1.53 -21.97
N TYR A 104 0.03 2.82 -21.63
CA TYR A 104 -1.26 3.41 -21.25
C TYR A 104 -2.31 3.24 -22.36
N VAL A 105 -1.98 3.61 -23.60
CA VAL A 105 -2.89 3.45 -24.74
C VAL A 105 -3.23 1.97 -24.97
N LYS A 106 -2.26 1.06 -24.85
CA LYS A 106 -2.49 -0.38 -24.95
C LYS A 106 -3.49 -0.87 -23.91
N ASN A 107 -3.35 -0.41 -22.67
CA ASN A 107 -4.17 -0.86 -21.53
C ASN A 107 -5.47 -0.06 -21.37
N PHE A 108 -5.86 0.78 -22.34
CA PHE A 108 -6.99 1.67 -22.18
C PHE A 108 -8.32 0.92 -21.96
N ASP A 109 -8.52 -0.17 -22.72
CA ASP A 109 -9.75 -0.98 -22.69
C ASP A 109 -9.55 -2.38 -22.11
N HIS A 110 -8.33 -2.77 -21.73
CA HIS A 110 -8.02 -4.08 -21.15
C HIS A 110 -6.81 -4.03 -20.22
N LEU A 111 -6.71 -4.99 -19.29
CA LEU A 111 -5.56 -5.14 -18.40
C LEU A 111 -4.53 -6.09 -19.05
N ASP A 112 -3.35 -5.56 -19.39
CA ASP A 112 -2.18 -6.33 -19.80
C ASP A 112 -1.13 -6.33 -18.67
N PRO A 113 -1.00 -7.42 -17.89
CA PRO A 113 -0.13 -7.45 -16.72
C PRO A 113 1.36 -7.35 -17.07
N GLU A 114 1.76 -7.59 -18.31
CA GLU A 114 3.17 -7.59 -18.73
C GLU A 114 3.65 -6.19 -19.17
N ALA A 115 2.71 -5.29 -19.46
CA ALA A 115 2.96 -3.95 -19.96
C ALA A 115 2.20 -2.88 -19.14
N PRO A 116 2.54 -2.68 -17.85
CA PRO A 116 1.86 -1.70 -17.02
C PRO A 116 2.04 -0.27 -17.56
N PRO A 117 1.00 0.59 -17.49
CA PRO A 117 1.12 2.01 -17.82
C PRO A 117 2.07 2.78 -16.89
N ALA A 118 2.11 2.42 -15.60
CA ALA A 118 2.96 3.08 -14.64
C ALA A 118 3.64 2.11 -13.68
N ILE A 119 4.92 2.36 -13.42
CA ILE A 119 5.71 1.72 -12.37
C ILE A 119 5.87 2.72 -11.22
N LEU A 120 5.66 2.24 -10.00
CA LEU A 120 5.75 3.02 -8.77
C LEU A 120 7.07 2.76 -8.10
N TYR A 121 7.81 3.83 -7.84
CA TYR A 121 9.04 3.76 -7.07
C TYR A 121 8.94 4.61 -5.80
N ARG A 122 9.38 4.07 -4.67
CA ARG A 122 9.61 4.86 -3.47
C ARG A 122 10.94 5.59 -3.60
N ARG A 123 10.94 6.91 -3.42
CA ARG A 123 12.18 7.69 -3.36
C ARG A 123 12.94 7.34 -2.08
N THR A 124 14.20 6.94 -2.23
CA THR A 124 15.13 6.72 -1.12
C THR A 124 16.12 7.88 -1.06
N LYS A 125 17.01 7.88 -0.05
CA LYS A 125 18.08 8.89 0.05
C LYS A 125 19.05 8.87 -1.13
N THR A 126 19.19 7.72 -1.79
CA THR A 126 20.22 7.48 -2.81
C THR A 126 19.65 7.11 -4.18
N GLY A 127 18.33 6.98 -4.31
CA GLY A 127 17.70 6.56 -5.56
C GLY A 127 16.24 6.16 -5.38
N PHE A 128 15.87 5.04 -5.99
CA PHE A 128 14.49 4.58 -6.08
C PHE A 128 14.39 3.09 -5.76
N GLU A 129 13.33 2.70 -5.07
CA GLU A 129 13.01 1.31 -4.75
C GLU A 129 11.67 0.93 -5.37
N LEU A 130 11.59 -0.20 -6.07
CA LEU A 130 10.35 -0.66 -6.69
C LEU A 130 9.27 -0.89 -5.63
N ALA A 131 8.18 -0.13 -5.70
CA ALA A 131 7.06 -0.20 -4.78
C ALA A 131 5.86 -0.94 -5.36
N GLY A 132 5.68 -0.92 -6.69
CA GLY A 132 4.58 -1.60 -7.36
C GLY A 132 4.33 -1.08 -8.77
N VAL A 133 3.14 -1.34 -9.28
CA VAL A 133 2.65 -0.85 -10.57
C VAL A 133 1.22 -0.36 -10.44
N MET A 134 0.81 0.47 -11.39
CA MET A 134 -0.55 0.97 -11.50
C MET A 134 -1.08 0.70 -12.91
N PHE A 135 -2.32 0.23 -12.96
CA PHE A 135 -3.07 0.00 -14.19
C PHE A 135 -4.23 0.98 -14.28
N THR A 136 -4.60 1.32 -15.51
CA THR A 136 -5.84 2.04 -15.80
C THR A 136 -6.93 1.01 -16.03
N ALA A 137 -8.11 1.25 -15.47
CA ALA A 137 -9.30 0.51 -15.82
C ALA A 137 -10.32 1.49 -16.43
N PRO A 138 -11.07 1.08 -17.46
CA PRO A 138 -12.15 1.90 -17.98
C PRO A 138 -13.17 2.18 -16.86
N ILE A 139 -13.75 3.39 -16.89
CA ILE A 139 -14.83 3.76 -15.98
C ILE A 139 -16.04 2.90 -16.37
N THR A 140 -16.17 1.75 -15.72
CA THR A 140 -17.40 0.97 -15.74
C THR A 140 -18.23 1.47 -14.58
N SER A 141 -19.27 2.25 -14.91
CA SER A 141 -20.33 2.58 -13.94
C SER A 141 -20.96 1.26 -13.51
N SER A 142 -20.64 0.80 -12.31
CA SER A 142 -21.41 -0.25 -11.65
C SER A 142 -22.60 0.34 -10.89
#